data_AF-A0A329SBG9-F1
#
_entry.id   AF-A0A329SBG9-F1
#
_cell.length_a   1.000
_cell.length_b   1.000
_cell.length_c   1.000
_cell.angle_alpha   90.00
_cell.angle_beta   90.00
_cell.angle_gamma   90.00
#
_symmetry.space_group_name_H-M   'P 1'
#
loop_
_entity.id
_entity.type
_entity.pdbx_description
1 polymer ?
#
loop_
_entity_poly.entity_id
_entity_poly.type
_entity_poly.pdbx_seq_one_letter_code
_entity_poly.pdbx_strand_id
1 'polypeptide(L)'
;MSGVHVVAEGNPRKGAMDVDERDQCIRDIVSWFQRKAGLESAVEKNADIEALEKTLGMEIPEELRSLLTTQSGGIWFDDYKSLSADDIINKAEALASVKGWESSLIPFAANVDGGALVTDTGTRNAVFEFNEDGKGDRPLAPSLLEYLEKYRNRLLSGKFDFVEDVGLVERSRK
;
A
#
# COMPACT_ATOMS: atom_id res chain seq x y z
N MET A 1 13.06 -40.75 15.66
CA MET A 1 12.01 -39.73 15.41
C MET A 1 12.62 -38.68 14.49
N SER A 2 12.50 -38.88 13.17
CA SER A 2 13.03 -37.96 12.17
C SER A 2 12.27 -36.63 12.22
N GLY A 3 13.01 -35.54 12.34
CA GLY A 3 12.48 -34.19 12.32
C GLY A 3 11.85 -33.87 10.97
N VAL A 4 10.56 -33.54 10.99
CA VAL A 4 9.85 -32.99 9.84
C VAL A 4 10.46 -31.61 9.55
N HIS A 5 11.20 -31.50 8.45
CA HIS A 5 11.54 -30.21 7.87
C HIS A 5 10.26 -29.66 7.24
N VAL A 6 9.71 -28.60 7.84
CA VAL A 6 8.70 -27.77 7.19
C VAL A 6 9.39 -27.06 6.04
N VAL A 7 9.18 -27.55 4.82
CA VAL A 7 9.53 -26.81 3.61
C VAL A 7 8.63 -25.58 3.63
N ALA A 8 9.22 -24.39 3.73
CA ALA A 8 8.47 -23.14 3.65
C ALA A 8 7.57 -23.18 2.40
N GLU A 9 6.26 -23.00 2.58
CA GLU A 9 5.34 -22.86 1.46
C GLU A 9 5.71 -21.57 0.71
N GLY A 10 6.16 -21.74 -0.53
CA GLY A 10 6.55 -20.65 -1.42
C GLY A 10 8.05 -20.68 -1.69
N ASN A 11 8.42 -20.49 -2.95
CA ASN A 11 9.80 -20.23 -3.34
C ASN A 11 10.02 -18.72 -3.14
N PRO A 12 10.58 -18.27 -1.99
CA PRO A 12 10.75 -16.84 -1.77
C PRO A 12 11.71 -16.30 -2.82
N ARG A 13 11.35 -15.14 -3.38
CA ARG A 13 12.12 -14.50 -4.45
C ARG A 13 13.56 -14.27 -4.01
N LYS A 14 14.52 -14.53 -4.89
CA LYS A 14 15.95 -14.22 -4.67
C LYS A 14 16.32 -13.00 -5.52
N GLY A 15 16.46 -11.82 -4.91
CA GLY A 15 16.92 -10.60 -5.58
C GLY A 15 16.05 -9.37 -5.31
N ALA A 16 16.40 -8.23 -5.89
CA ALA A 16 15.55 -7.03 -5.93
C ALA A 16 14.54 -7.17 -7.08
N MET A 17 13.33 -6.61 -6.93
CA MET A 17 12.26 -6.75 -7.92
C MET A 17 12.53 -5.77 -9.06
N ASP A 18 12.43 -6.23 -10.31
CA ASP A 18 12.57 -5.33 -11.46
C ASP A 18 11.27 -4.54 -11.74
N VAL A 19 11.34 -3.62 -12.70
CA VAL A 19 10.24 -2.72 -13.06
C VAL A 19 9.01 -3.49 -13.55
N ASP A 20 9.21 -4.53 -14.36
CA ASP A 20 8.12 -5.33 -14.92
C ASP A 20 7.46 -6.18 -13.82
N GLU A 21 8.27 -6.76 -12.93
CA GLU A 21 7.78 -7.50 -11.77
C GLU A 21 6.99 -6.59 -10.79
N ARG A 22 7.44 -5.35 -10.58
CA ARG A 22 6.73 -4.34 -9.78
C ARG A 22 5.36 -4.04 -10.38
N ASP A 23 5.31 -3.74 -11.67
CA ASP A 23 4.07 -3.38 -12.33
C ASP A 23 3.10 -4.57 -12.39
N GLN A 24 3.62 -5.79 -12.59
CA GLN A 24 2.83 -7.01 -12.48
C GLN A 24 2.31 -7.21 -11.04
N CYS A 25 3.13 -6.95 -10.01
CA CYS A 25 2.72 -7.04 -8.62
C CYS A 25 1.51 -6.13 -8.32
N ILE A 26 1.57 -4.88 -8.76
CA ILE A 26 0.50 -3.90 -8.59
C ILE A 26 -0.75 -4.34 -9.37
N ARG A 27 -0.60 -4.78 -10.62
CA ARG A 27 -1.72 -5.29 -11.43
C ARG A 27 -2.40 -6.51 -10.81
N ASP A 28 -1.65 -7.40 -10.17
CA ASP A 28 -2.21 -8.56 -9.49
C ASP A 28 -3.10 -8.15 -8.31
N ILE A 29 -2.66 -7.16 -7.52
CA ILE A 29 -3.45 -6.58 -6.42
C ILE A 29 -4.74 -5.96 -6.98
N VAL A 30 -4.61 -5.07 -7.96
CA VAL A 30 -5.77 -4.38 -8.57
C VAL A 30 -6.75 -5.38 -9.17
N SER A 31 -6.26 -6.35 -9.95
CA SER A 31 -7.07 -7.40 -10.56
C SER A 31 -7.75 -8.30 -9.53
N TRP A 32 -7.17 -8.48 -8.35
CA TRP A 32 -7.83 -9.17 -7.25
C TRP A 32 -9.05 -8.38 -6.77
N PHE A 33 -8.90 -7.08 -6.49
CA PHE A 33 -9.99 -6.21 -6.04
C PHE A 33 -11.07 -6.02 -7.11
N GLN A 34 -10.71 -5.88 -8.38
CA GLN A 34 -11.69 -5.80 -9.47
C GLN A 34 -12.57 -7.06 -9.53
N ARG A 35 -11.98 -8.25 -9.33
CA ARG A 35 -12.70 -9.53 -9.38
C ARG A 35 -13.48 -9.86 -8.10
N LYS A 36 -12.96 -9.45 -6.94
CA LYS A 36 -13.49 -9.86 -5.62
C LYS A 36 -14.36 -8.80 -4.96
N ALA A 37 -14.08 -7.53 -5.22
CA ALA A 37 -14.75 -6.39 -4.61
C ALA A 37 -15.52 -5.54 -5.62
N GLY A 38 -15.53 -5.92 -6.90
CA GLY A 38 -16.19 -5.12 -7.96
C GLY A 38 -15.57 -3.73 -8.12
N LEU A 39 -14.29 -3.57 -7.77
CA LEU A 39 -13.59 -2.28 -7.86
C LEU A 39 -13.66 -1.74 -9.30
N GLU A 40 -14.22 -0.55 -9.46
CA GLU A 40 -14.21 0.14 -10.74
C GLU A 40 -12.81 0.70 -11.05
N SER A 41 -12.44 0.64 -12.33
CA SER A 41 -11.16 1.20 -12.76
C SER A 41 -11.22 2.72 -12.71
N ALA A 42 -10.33 3.29 -11.90
CA ALA A 42 -10.03 4.71 -11.84
C ALA A 42 -8.51 4.86 -11.89
N VAL A 43 -7.97 5.83 -12.60
CA VAL A 43 -6.51 6.01 -12.76
C VAL A 43 -6.16 7.48 -12.69
N GLU A 44 -5.03 7.80 -12.08
CA GLU A 44 -4.46 9.15 -12.14
C GLU A 44 -3.78 9.39 -13.49
N LYS A 45 -3.90 10.62 -14.01
CA LYS A 45 -3.11 11.04 -15.18
C LYS A 45 -1.76 11.55 -14.70
N ASN A 46 -0.77 11.55 -15.59
CA ASN A 46 0.56 12.08 -15.29
C ASN A 46 0.52 13.53 -14.80
N ALA A 47 -0.38 14.36 -15.32
CA ALA A 47 -0.55 15.74 -14.87
C ALA A 47 -1.02 15.85 -13.41
N ASP A 48 -1.86 14.90 -12.96
CA ASP A 48 -2.35 14.85 -11.57
C ASP A 48 -1.21 14.42 -10.63
N ILE A 49 -0.36 13.47 -11.08
CA ILE A 49 0.86 13.08 -10.35
C ILE A 49 1.88 14.23 -10.27
N GLU A 50 2.11 14.94 -11.36
CA GLU A 50 3.01 16.10 -11.37
C GLU A 50 2.51 17.22 -10.43
N ALA A 51 1.18 17.42 -10.36
CA ALA A 51 0.57 18.35 -9.43
C ALA A 51 0.75 17.89 -7.97
N LEU A 52 0.60 16.60 -7.69
CA LEU A 52 0.87 15.99 -6.40
C LEU A 52 2.32 16.23 -5.96
N GLU A 53 3.30 15.86 -6.80
CA GLU A 53 4.73 16.02 -6.52
C GLU A 53 5.11 17.49 -6.27
N LYS A 54 4.56 18.38 -7.10
CA LYS A 54 4.76 19.83 -6.93
C LYS A 54 4.19 20.33 -5.61
N THR A 55 3.04 19.84 -5.19
CA THR A 55 2.36 20.27 -3.95
C THR A 55 3.08 19.74 -2.72
N LEU A 56 3.53 18.49 -2.75
CA LEU A 56 4.35 17.90 -1.69
C LEU A 56 5.79 18.48 -1.66
N GLY A 57 6.25 19.08 -2.76
CA GLY A 57 7.60 19.60 -2.90
C GLY A 57 8.65 18.50 -3.03
N MET A 58 8.27 17.31 -3.50
CA MET A 58 9.12 16.14 -3.63
C MET A 58 8.63 15.18 -4.72
N GLU A 59 9.53 14.36 -5.25
CA GLU A 59 9.16 13.24 -6.10
C GLU A 59 8.55 12.11 -5.26
N ILE A 60 7.46 11.51 -5.76
CA ILE A 60 6.87 10.35 -5.10
C ILE A 60 7.64 9.08 -5.48
N PRO A 61 7.65 8.05 -4.62
CA PRO A 61 8.19 6.74 -4.97
C PRO A 61 7.59 6.19 -6.26
N GLU A 62 8.43 5.60 -7.09
CA GLU A 62 8.04 4.98 -8.36
C GLU A 62 6.95 3.91 -8.18
N GLU A 63 6.96 3.19 -7.06
CA GLU A 63 5.90 2.22 -6.73
C GLU A 63 4.55 2.90 -6.46
N LEU A 64 4.56 4.07 -5.81
CA LEU A 64 3.35 4.86 -5.56
C LEU A 64 2.83 5.46 -6.87
N ARG A 65 3.73 5.95 -7.74
CA ARG A 65 3.38 6.40 -9.09
C ARG A 65 2.73 5.28 -9.91
N SER A 66 3.33 4.09 -9.95
CA SER A 66 2.74 2.94 -10.64
C SER A 66 1.40 2.54 -10.04
N LEU A 67 1.24 2.61 -8.71
CA LEU A 67 -0.02 2.31 -8.05
C LEU A 67 -1.11 3.29 -8.50
N LEU A 68 -0.88 4.60 -8.38
CA LEU A 68 -1.85 5.64 -8.73
C LEU A 68 -2.24 5.64 -10.22
N THR A 69 -1.28 5.37 -11.10
CA THR A 69 -1.53 5.28 -12.55
C THR A 69 -2.17 3.95 -12.97
N THR A 70 -2.13 2.92 -12.13
CA THR A 70 -2.84 1.65 -12.37
C THR A 70 -4.23 1.65 -11.72
N GLN A 71 -4.35 2.26 -10.54
CA GLN A 71 -5.58 2.38 -9.77
C GLN A 71 -5.50 3.58 -8.81
N SER A 72 -6.33 4.60 -9.03
CA SER A 72 -6.55 5.71 -8.11
C SER A 72 -7.57 5.30 -7.04
N GLY A 73 -7.09 5.19 -5.80
CA GLY A 73 -7.91 4.86 -4.63
C GLY A 73 -8.61 3.48 -4.69
N GLY A 74 -9.42 3.19 -3.66
CA GLY A 74 -10.34 2.05 -3.67
C GLY A 74 -9.74 0.68 -3.28
N ILE A 75 -8.42 0.57 -3.18
CA ILE A 75 -7.74 -0.64 -2.69
C ILE A 75 -7.71 -0.61 -1.17
N TRP A 76 -8.17 -1.67 -0.52
CA TRP A 76 -8.00 -1.81 0.93
C TRP A 76 -6.66 -2.46 1.23
N PHE A 77 -5.94 -1.95 2.22
CA PHE A 77 -4.74 -2.49 2.83
C PHE A 77 -5.07 -2.72 4.30
N ASP A 78 -5.55 -3.92 4.61
CA ASP A 78 -6.20 -4.22 5.89
C ASP A 78 -7.37 -3.23 6.13
N ASP A 79 -7.34 -2.38 7.16
CA ASP A 79 -8.36 -1.35 7.47
C ASP A 79 -8.11 0.02 6.81
N TYR A 80 -7.03 0.17 6.04
CA TYR A 80 -6.68 1.42 5.36
C TYR A 80 -7.10 1.38 3.89
N LYS A 81 -7.81 2.40 3.42
CA LYS A 81 -8.18 2.54 2.01
C LYS A 81 -7.16 3.41 1.28
N SER A 82 -6.69 2.95 0.13
CA SER A 82 -5.76 3.69 -0.72
C SER A 82 -6.37 5.02 -1.16
N LEU A 83 -5.50 6.04 -1.26
CA LEU A 83 -5.87 7.41 -1.57
C LEU A 83 -5.71 7.70 -3.07
N SER A 84 -6.52 8.63 -3.58
CA SER A 84 -6.28 9.31 -4.85
C SER A 84 -5.16 10.36 -4.71
N ALA A 85 -4.66 10.92 -5.81
CA ALA A 85 -3.64 11.97 -5.73
C ALA A 85 -4.11 13.19 -4.90
N ASP A 86 -5.35 13.63 -5.10
CA ASP A 86 -5.95 14.73 -4.34
C ASP A 86 -6.12 14.36 -2.85
N ASP A 87 -6.54 13.13 -2.56
CA ASP A 87 -6.70 12.67 -1.18
C ASP A 87 -5.35 12.53 -0.46
N ILE A 88 -4.26 12.23 -1.18
CA ILE A 88 -2.90 12.23 -0.62
C ILE A 88 -2.53 13.65 -0.17
N ILE A 89 -2.78 14.67 -0.99
CA ILE A 89 -2.52 16.07 -0.63
C ILE A 89 -3.32 16.44 0.62
N ASN A 90 -4.64 16.25 0.57
CA ASN A 90 -5.54 16.58 1.68
C ASN A 90 -5.12 15.87 2.98
N LYS A 91 -4.72 14.60 2.88
CA LYS A 91 -4.29 13.81 4.04
C LYS A 91 -2.94 14.28 4.56
N ALA A 92 -1.98 14.59 3.70
CA ALA A 92 -0.68 15.13 4.10
C ALA A 92 -0.83 16.48 4.82
N GLU A 93 -1.69 17.37 4.32
CA GLU A 93 -2.00 18.65 4.97
C GLU A 93 -2.63 18.48 6.35
N ALA A 94 -3.59 17.55 6.47
CA ALA A 94 -4.22 17.25 7.76
C ALA A 94 -3.20 16.71 8.79
N LEU A 95 -2.32 15.80 8.35
CA LEU A 95 -1.30 15.20 9.20
C LEU A 95 -0.13 16.12 9.51
N ALA A 96 0.07 17.22 8.76
CA ALA A 96 1.15 18.18 8.99
C ALA A 96 1.12 18.82 10.39
N SER A 97 -0.05 18.84 11.04
CA SER A 97 -0.22 19.37 12.40
C SER A 97 0.00 18.31 13.49
N VAL A 98 0.11 17.03 13.13
CA VAL A 98 0.28 15.91 14.06
C VAL A 98 1.73 15.79 14.47
N LYS A 99 1.94 15.47 15.75
CA LYS A 99 3.28 15.34 16.33
C LYS A 99 4.08 14.26 15.58
N GLY A 100 5.32 14.59 15.24
CA GLY A 100 6.23 13.65 14.57
C GLY A 100 6.00 13.53 13.05
N TRP A 101 5.14 14.37 12.46
CA TRP A 101 5.08 14.50 11.01
C TRP A 101 6.40 15.04 10.46
N GLU A 102 6.89 14.43 9.39
CA GLU A 102 8.11 14.81 8.68
C GLU A 102 7.77 15.01 7.20
N SER A 103 8.40 15.98 6.54
CA SER A 103 8.16 16.26 5.11
C SER A 103 8.60 15.14 4.18
N SER A 104 9.29 14.11 4.69
CA SER A 104 9.66 12.91 3.94
C SER A 104 8.53 11.86 3.88
N LEU A 105 7.45 12.05 4.66
CA LEU A 105 6.33 11.12 4.75
C LEU A 105 5.27 11.45 3.71
N ILE A 106 4.85 10.43 2.98
CA ILE A 106 3.78 10.52 1.99
C ILE A 106 2.68 9.53 2.40
N PRO A 107 1.47 9.98 2.75
CA PRO A 107 0.37 9.07 3.01
C PRO A 107 -0.08 8.44 1.71
N PHE A 108 -0.35 7.13 1.69
CA PHE A 108 -0.88 6.45 0.50
C PHE A 108 -2.16 5.67 0.78
N ALA A 109 -2.53 5.49 2.05
CA ALA A 109 -3.81 4.94 2.48
C ALA A 109 -4.23 5.58 3.80
N ALA A 110 -5.53 5.63 4.08
CA ALA A 110 -6.09 6.15 5.33
C ALA A 110 -7.23 5.27 5.85
N ASN A 111 -7.42 5.24 7.17
CA ASN A 111 -8.55 4.57 7.80
C ASN A 111 -9.55 5.58 8.40
N VAL A 112 -10.68 5.07 8.88
CA VAL A 112 -11.79 5.88 9.41
C VAL A 112 -11.45 6.58 10.73
N ASP A 113 -10.46 6.07 11.47
CA ASP A 113 -10.00 6.62 12.75
C ASP A 113 -9.01 7.79 12.56
N GLY A 114 -8.77 8.20 11.31
CA GLY A 114 -7.86 9.30 11.01
C GLY A 114 -6.39 8.89 10.92
N GLY A 115 -6.06 7.61 11.08
CA GLY A 115 -4.74 7.06 10.79
C GLY A 115 -4.44 7.01 9.29
N ALA A 116 -3.16 6.78 8.97
CA ALA A 116 -2.67 6.59 7.61
C ALA A 116 -1.56 5.55 7.54
N LEU A 117 -1.46 4.88 6.38
CA LEU A 117 -0.21 4.26 5.97
C LEU A 117 0.62 5.30 5.23
N VAL A 118 1.86 5.48 5.66
CA VAL A 118 2.81 6.41 5.08
C VAL A 118 4.00 5.66 4.51
N THR A 119 4.54 6.14 3.39
CA THR A 119 5.87 5.76 2.91
C THR A 119 6.84 6.88 3.24
N ASP A 120 7.98 6.52 3.83
CA ASP A 120 9.01 7.46 4.26
C ASP A 120 10.18 7.45 3.26
N THR A 121 10.21 8.48 2.43
CA THR A 121 11.26 8.68 1.41
C THR A 121 12.65 8.88 2.01
N GLY A 122 12.75 9.32 3.28
CA GLY A 122 14.01 9.45 4.01
C GLY A 122 14.61 8.09 4.42
N THR A 123 13.81 7.02 4.42
CA THR A 123 14.21 5.69 4.90
C THR A 123 14.02 4.58 3.86
N ARG A 124 14.38 4.87 2.59
CA ARG A 124 14.26 3.94 1.45
C ARG A 124 12.81 3.53 1.16
N ASN A 125 11.89 4.48 1.27
CA ASN A 125 10.45 4.30 1.05
C ASN A 125 9.83 3.28 2.01
N ALA A 126 10.39 3.12 3.21
CA ALA A 126 9.84 2.20 4.21
C ALA A 126 8.40 2.59 4.58
N VAL A 127 7.58 1.59 4.91
CA VAL A 127 6.16 1.78 5.18
C VAL A 127 5.91 1.75 6.69
N PHE A 128 5.16 2.73 7.18
CA PHE A 128 4.78 2.86 8.59
C PHE A 128 3.29 3.14 8.73
N GLU A 129 2.75 2.79 9.89
CA GLU A 129 1.51 3.40 10.38
C GLU A 129 1.82 4.79 10.94
N PHE A 130 0.92 5.73 10.70
CA PHE A 130 0.97 7.07 11.26
C PHE A 130 -0.41 7.41 11.83
N ASN A 131 -0.46 7.77 13.12
CA ASN A 131 -1.69 8.12 13.83
C ASN A 131 -1.47 9.36 14.71
N GLU A 132 -2.38 9.64 15.65
CA GLU A 132 -2.29 10.80 16.54
C GLU A 132 -1.03 10.82 17.43
N ASP A 133 -0.45 9.65 17.71
CA ASP A 133 0.81 9.50 18.45
C ASP A 133 2.05 9.70 17.56
N GLY A 134 1.86 9.76 16.24
CA GLY A 134 2.88 9.96 15.23
C GLY A 134 3.24 8.68 14.45
N LYS A 135 4.45 8.66 13.91
CA LYS A 135 5.01 7.53 13.14
C LYS A 135 5.34 6.36 14.07
N GLY A 136 4.87 5.16 13.75
CA GLY A 136 5.18 3.95 14.52
C GLY A 136 6.68 3.65 14.60
N ASP A 137 7.13 3.08 15.72
CA ASP A 137 8.57 2.82 15.98
C ASP A 137 9.21 1.79 15.02
N ARG A 138 8.40 0.90 14.44
CA ARG A 138 8.86 -0.18 13.55
C ARG A 138 8.18 -0.08 12.20
N PRO A 139 8.92 -0.21 11.09
CA PRO A 139 8.31 -0.27 9.78
C PRO A 139 7.51 -1.56 9.60
N LEU A 140 6.35 -1.45 8.94
CA LEU A 140 5.59 -2.59 8.43
C LEU A 140 6.35 -3.33 7.32
N ALA A 141 7.13 -2.58 6.53
CA ALA A 141 8.04 -3.12 5.53
C ALA A 141 9.21 -2.15 5.29
N PRO A 142 10.40 -2.66 4.91
CA PRO A 142 11.58 -1.83 4.68
C PRO A 142 11.52 -1.01 3.38
N SER A 143 10.53 -1.26 2.51
CA SER A 143 10.20 -0.46 1.33
C SER A 143 8.72 -0.63 0.96
N LEU A 144 8.18 0.31 0.19
CA LEU A 144 6.83 0.24 -0.36
C LEU A 144 6.66 -0.97 -1.30
N LEU A 145 7.69 -1.29 -2.09
CA LEU A 145 7.66 -2.45 -2.97
C LEU A 145 7.53 -3.77 -2.21
N GLU A 146 8.30 -3.92 -1.12
CA GLU A 146 8.22 -5.13 -0.29
C GLU A 146 6.89 -5.22 0.45
N TYR A 147 6.31 -4.07 0.86
CA TYR A 147 4.96 -4.01 1.42
C TYR A 147 3.92 -4.55 0.42
N LEU A 148 3.91 -4.00 -0.80
CA LEU A 148 2.99 -4.41 -1.86
C LEU A 148 3.19 -5.88 -2.26
N GLU A 149 4.45 -6.35 -2.35
CA GLU A 149 4.75 -7.76 -2.64
C GLU A 149 4.18 -8.71 -1.58
N LYS A 150 4.43 -8.42 -0.30
CA LYS A 150 3.87 -9.22 0.80
C LYS A 150 2.35 -9.19 0.77
N TYR A 151 1.76 -8.03 0.49
CA TYR A 151 0.32 -7.87 0.40
C TYR A 151 -0.30 -8.67 -0.76
N ARG A 152 0.28 -8.59 -1.97
CA ARG A 152 -0.09 -9.42 -3.12
C ARG A 152 -0.06 -10.90 -2.75
N ASN A 153 1.04 -11.37 -2.15
CA ASN A 153 1.19 -12.78 -1.78
C ASN A 153 0.11 -13.21 -0.77
N ARG A 154 -0.27 -12.34 0.17
CA ARG A 154 -1.41 -12.57 1.08
C ARG A 154 -2.70 -12.73 0.29
N LEU A 155 -3.07 -11.77 -0.57
CA LEU A 155 -4.29 -11.81 -1.37
C LEU A 155 -4.39 -13.06 -2.26
N LEU A 156 -3.28 -13.42 -2.91
CA LEU A 156 -3.20 -14.56 -3.83
C LEU A 156 -3.09 -15.92 -3.12
N SER A 157 -2.91 -15.96 -1.80
CA SER A 157 -2.85 -17.20 -1.03
C SER A 157 -4.17 -18.00 -1.03
N GLY A 158 -5.26 -17.40 -1.52
CA GLY A 158 -6.60 -18.00 -1.51
C GLY A 158 -7.28 -18.00 -0.13
N LYS A 159 -6.63 -17.38 0.87
CA LYS A 159 -7.10 -17.30 2.26
C LYS A 159 -7.94 -16.07 2.57
N PHE A 160 -8.13 -15.16 1.61
CA PHE A 160 -8.90 -13.93 1.81
C PHE A 160 -10.12 -13.88 0.90
N ASP A 161 -11.17 -13.25 1.39
CA ASP A 161 -12.31 -12.78 0.59
C ASP A 161 -12.57 -11.30 0.89
N PHE A 162 -13.37 -10.68 0.03
CA PHE A 162 -13.86 -9.33 0.28
C PHE A 162 -15.34 -9.41 0.63
N VAL A 163 -15.73 -8.73 1.71
CA VAL A 163 -17.14 -8.59 2.11
C VAL A 163 -17.48 -7.12 1.99
N GLU A 164 -18.49 -6.82 1.18
CA GLU A 164 -19.03 -5.47 1.04
C GLU A 164 -19.38 -4.88 2.42
N ASP A 165 -19.06 -3.61 2.64
CA ASP A 165 -19.20 -2.89 3.92
C ASP A 165 -18.33 -3.37 5.10
N VAL A 166 -17.57 -4.46 4.96
CA VAL A 166 -16.68 -5.00 6.01
C VAL A 166 -15.20 -4.93 5.59
N GLY A 167 -14.90 -5.09 4.31
CA GLY A 167 -13.54 -5.07 3.77
C GLY A 167 -12.92 -6.46 3.59
N LEU A 168 -11.60 -6.54 3.74
CA LEU A 168 -10.84 -7.76 3.56
C LEU A 168 -10.99 -8.69 4.78
N VAL A 169 -11.45 -9.92 4.57
CA VAL A 169 -11.63 -10.91 5.65
C VAL A 169 -10.87 -12.20 5.35
N GLU A 170 -10.32 -12.83 6.39
CA GLU A 170 -9.79 -14.18 6.26
C GLU A 170 -10.92 -15.19 6.08
N ARG A 171 -10.77 -16.07 5.10
CA ARG A 171 -11.68 -17.19 4.87
C ARG A 171 -11.58 -18.15 6.05
N SER A 172 -12.69 -18.39 6.73
CA SER A 172 -12.81 -19.47 7.70
C SER A 172 -12.49 -20.80 6.99
N ARG A 173 -11.52 -21.56 7.50
CA ARG A 173 -11.27 -22.92 7.03
C ARG A 173 -12.54 -23.74 7.22
N LYS A 174 -13.13 -24.25 6.13
CA LYS A 174 -14.13 -25.30 6.19
C LYS A 174 -13.45 -26.64 6.44
#